data_AF-A0AAJ4Y6A5-F1
#
_entry.id   AF-A0AAJ4Y6A5-F1
#
_cell.length_a   1.000
_cell.length_b   1.000
_cell.length_c   1.000
_cell.angle_alpha   90.00
_cell.angle_beta   90.00
_cell.angle_gamma   90.00
#
_symmetry.space_group_name_H-M   'P 1'
#
loop_
_entity.id
_entity.type
_entity.pdbx_description
1 polymer ?
#
loop_
_entity_poly.entity_id
_entity_poly.type
_entity_poly.pdbx_seq_one_letter_code
_entity_poly.pdbx_strand_id
1 'polypeptide(L)'
;MEVDDADAVTKAALRRIADDSGMPADERTHAENAVTEDTAEALAYLVDPFDLVSEVPGVDLAQASWSSEPIDYDPDSPEWDLDEDDGDEDDDEEVGVG
;
A
#
# COMPACT_ATOMS: atom_id res chain seq x y z
N MET A 1 -10.05 -0.46 -15.78
CA MET A 1 -9.59 0.93 -16.03
C MET A 1 -8.15 0.80 -16.48
N GLU A 2 -7.75 1.51 -17.53
CA GLU A 2 -6.39 1.47 -18.09
C GLU A 2 -5.80 2.88 -18.01
N VAL A 3 -4.52 2.99 -17.72
CA VAL A 3 -3.80 4.27 -17.70
C VAL A 3 -3.16 4.46 -19.07
N ASP A 4 -3.67 5.43 -19.83
CA ASP A 4 -3.20 5.68 -21.20
C ASP A 4 -1.74 6.16 -21.26
N ASP A 5 -1.27 6.88 -20.23
CA ASP A 5 0.09 7.42 -20.14
C ASP A 5 0.61 7.29 -18.70
N ALA A 6 1.16 6.12 -18.38
CA ALA A 6 1.73 5.82 -17.06
C ALA A 6 2.89 6.76 -16.70
N ASP A 7 3.71 7.13 -17.68
CA ASP A 7 4.83 8.06 -17.49
C ASP A 7 4.36 9.45 -17.06
N ALA A 8 3.26 9.94 -17.64
CA ALA A 8 2.67 11.22 -17.25
C ALA A 8 2.15 11.19 -15.81
N VAL A 9 1.58 10.06 -15.38
CA VAL A 9 1.10 9.86 -14.01
C VAL A 9 2.27 9.88 -13.02
N THR A 10 3.31 9.07 -13.24
CA THR A 10 4.50 9.06 -12.38
C THR A 10 5.14 10.44 -12.29
N LYS A 11 5.27 11.17 -13.41
CA LYS A 11 5.81 12.55 -13.41
C LYS A 11 4.94 13.55 -12.67
N ALA A 12 3.62 13.35 -12.67
CA ALA A 12 2.71 14.19 -11.89
C ALA A 12 2.87 13.91 -10.40
N ALA A 13 2.97 12.64 -10.01
CA ALA A 13 3.20 12.22 -8.61
C ALA A 13 4.53 12.77 -8.08
N LEU A 14 5.64 12.59 -8.82
CA LEU A 14 6.95 13.13 -8.44
C LEU A 14 6.94 14.65 -8.25
N ARG A 15 6.20 15.38 -9.09
CA ARG A 15 6.06 16.84 -8.93
C ARG A 15 5.29 17.18 -7.65
N ARG A 16 4.20 16.48 -7.37
CA ARG A 16 3.39 16.65 -6.15
C ARG A 16 4.23 16.38 -4.90
N ILE A 17 5.08 15.35 -4.91
CA ILE A 17 6.02 15.02 -3.83
C ILE A 17 7.06 16.13 -3.65
N ALA A 18 7.66 16.60 -4.73
CA ALA A 18 8.66 17.67 -4.69
C ALA A 18 8.09 19.00 -4.16
N ASP A 19 6.82 19.28 -4.48
CA ASP A 19 6.10 20.48 -4.02
C ASP A 19 5.65 20.39 -2.55
N ASP A 20 5.71 19.21 -1.91
CA ASP A 20 5.37 19.04 -0.50
C ASP A 20 6.54 19.43 0.42
N SER A 21 6.52 20.68 0.87
CA SER A 21 7.51 21.22 1.82
C SER A 21 7.39 20.68 3.25
N GLY A 22 6.25 20.05 3.59
CA GLY A 22 6.01 19.49 4.92
C GLY A 22 6.59 18.09 5.09
N MET A 23 6.88 17.40 3.99
CA MET A 23 7.36 16.03 3.98
C MET A 23 8.84 15.91 4.41
N PRO A 24 9.13 15.09 5.45
CA PRO A 24 10.49 14.68 5.83
C PRO A 24 11.28 14.07 4.67
N ALA A 25 12.61 14.11 4.72
CA ALA A 25 13.46 13.71 3.59
C ALA A 25 13.47 12.19 3.35
N ASP A 26 13.44 11.41 4.41
CA ASP A 26 13.30 9.95 4.40
C ASP A 26 11.94 9.52 3.85
N GLU A 27 10.86 10.13 4.33
CA GLU A 27 9.51 9.93 3.80
C GLU A 27 9.43 10.30 2.31
N ARG A 28 10.02 11.43 1.91
CA ARG A 28 10.10 11.85 0.50
C ARG A 28 10.79 10.81 -0.37
N THR A 29 11.93 10.30 0.07
CA THR A 29 12.68 9.29 -0.68
C THR A 29 11.85 8.02 -0.85
N HIS A 30 11.14 7.59 0.20
CA HIS A 30 10.27 6.43 0.14
C HIS A 30 9.09 6.63 -0.83
N ALA A 31 8.43 7.79 -0.76
CA ALA A 31 7.34 8.13 -1.69
C ALA A 31 7.81 8.20 -3.15
N GLU A 32 8.97 8.82 -3.41
CA GLU A 32 9.55 8.90 -4.76
C GLU A 32 9.86 7.51 -5.34
N ASN A 33 10.38 6.59 -4.52
CA ASN A 33 10.63 5.21 -4.92
C ASN A 33 9.32 4.49 -5.26
N ALA A 34 8.33 4.53 -4.36
CA ALA A 34 7.04 3.85 -4.54
C ALA A 34 6.35 4.25 -5.85
N VAL A 35 6.24 5.55 -6.12
CA VAL A 35 5.56 6.04 -7.35
C VAL A 35 6.35 5.79 -8.64
N THR A 36 7.65 5.51 -8.52
CA THR A 36 8.50 5.15 -9.65
C THR A 36 8.48 3.64 -9.92
N GLU A 37 8.26 2.83 -8.89
CA GLU A 37 8.20 1.37 -8.97
C GLU A 37 6.85 0.86 -9.49
N ASP A 38 5.74 1.51 -9.14
CA ASP A 38 4.40 1.12 -9.59
C ASP A 38 3.53 2.34 -10.00
N THR A 39 2.86 2.21 -11.15
CA THR A 39 1.88 3.19 -11.62
C THR A 39 0.66 3.25 -10.70
N ALA A 40 0.27 2.15 -10.05
CA ALA A 40 -0.80 2.11 -9.07
C ALA A 40 -0.46 2.98 -7.84
N GLU A 41 0.78 2.93 -7.37
CA GLU A 41 1.28 3.80 -6.28
C GLU A 41 1.27 5.27 -6.71
N ALA A 42 1.73 5.57 -7.93
CA ALA A 42 1.67 6.92 -8.48
C ALA A 42 0.23 7.46 -8.56
N LEU A 43 -0.74 6.63 -8.95
CA LEU A 43 -2.15 7.00 -8.93
C LEU A 43 -2.67 7.21 -7.51
N ALA A 44 -2.38 6.30 -6.59
CA ALA A 44 -2.81 6.39 -5.19
C ALA A 44 -2.31 7.68 -4.54
N TYR A 45 -1.07 8.08 -4.81
CA TYR A 45 -0.48 9.32 -4.31
C TYR A 45 -1.19 10.58 -4.82
N LEU A 46 -1.77 10.54 -6.02
CA LEU A 46 -2.45 11.69 -6.64
C LEU A 46 -3.90 11.85 -6.23
N VAL A 47 -4.50 10.82 -5.62
CA VAL A 47 -5.90 10.83 -5.20
C VAL A 47 -6.00 11.35 -3.77
N ASP A 48 -6.83 12.36 -3.56
CA ASP A 48 -7.36 12.68 -2.22
C ASP A 48 -8.63 11.84 -2.01
N PRO A 49 -8.58 10.77 -1.18
CA PRO A 49 -9.72 9.87 -1.02
C PRO A 49 -10.91 10.54 -0.31
N PHE A 50 -10.66 11.56 0.52
CA PHE A 50 -11.73 12.28 1.22
C PHE A 50 -12.47 13.20 0.26
N ASP A 51 -11.73 13.99 -0.52
CA ASP A 51 -12.31 14.87 -1.54
C ASP A 51 -13.13 14.04 -2.54
N LEU A 52 -12.54 12.96 -3.06
CA LEU A 52 -13.17 12.06 -4.02
C LEU A 52 -14.52 11.50 -3.53
N VAL A 53 -14.57 11.01 -2.30
CA VAL A 53 -15.78 10.39 -1.75
C VAL A 53 -16.81 11.44 -1.33
N SER A 54 -16.38 12.66 -0.99
CA SER A 54 -17.27 13.76 -0.58
C SER A 54 -18.21 14.25 -1.68
N GLU A 55 -17.85 14.04 -2.95
CA GLU A 55 -18.66 14.42 -4.12
C GLU A 55 -19.83 13.46 -4.38
N VAL A 56 -19.85 12.28 -3.72
CA VAL A 56 -20.87 11.25 -3.95
C VAL A 56 -22.15 11.55 -3.16
N PRO A 57 -23.31 11.76 -3.82
CA PRO A 57 -24.55 12.10 -3.13
C PRO A 57 -25.00 11.03 -2.14
N GLY A 58 -25.27 11.44 -0.90
CA GLY A 58 -25.78 10.55 0.15
C GLY A 58 -24.70 9.76 0.89
N VAL A 59 -23.41 10.05 0.66
CA VAL A 59 -22.32 9.51 1.49
C VAL A 59 -22.05 10.41 2.68
N ASP A 60 -22.06 9.82 3.87
CA ASP A 60 -21.58 10.43 5.12
C ASP A 60 -20.35 9.64 5.60
N LEU A 61 -19.22 10.32 5.77
CA LEU A 61 -18.01 9.70 6.30
C LEU A 61 -18.10 9.58 7.83
N ALA A 62 -18.04 8.36 8.34
CA ALA A 62 -17.98 8.07 9.76
C ALA A 62 -16.64 7.42 10.12
N GLN A 63 -16.05 7.85 11.24
CA GLN A 63 -14.84 7.24 11.78
C GLN A 63 -15.21 5.90 12.43
N ALA A 64 -14.60 4.80 11.95
CA ALA A 64 -14.71 3.50 12.58
C ALA A 64 -13.57 3.30 13.57
N SER A 65 -13.86 3.03 14.84
CA SER A 65 -12.85 2.66 15.83
C SER A 65 -12.71 1.14 15.86
N TRP A 66 -11.46 0.67 15.81
CA TRP A 66 -11.11 -0.72 15.99
C TRP A 66 -10.29 -0.80 17.27
N SER A 67 -10.68 -1.68 18.20
CA SER A 67 -9.87 -2.01 19.37
C SER A 67 -9.15 -3.33 19.10
N SER A 68 -7.83 -3.35 19.28
CA SER A 68 -7.12 -4.63 19.43
C SER A 68 -7.08 -5.02 20.90
N GLU A 69 -6.94 -6.31 21.16
CA GLU A 69 -6.55 -6.79 22.49
C GLU A 69 -5.04 -6.54 22.68
N PRO A 70 -4.58 -5.96 23.80
CA PRO A 70 -3.15 -5.81 24.07
C PRO A 70 -2.55 -7.16 24.44
N ILE A 71 -1.44 -7.51 23.79
CA ILE A 71 -0.62 -8.69 24.10
C ILE A 71 0.77 -8.24 24.53
N ASP A 72 1.43 -9.01 25.40
CA ASP A 72 2.80 -8.74 25.83
C ASP A 72 3.77 -8.95 24.66
N TYR A 73 4.76 -8.05 24.52
CA TYR A 73 5.84 -8.21 23.54
C TYR A 73 6.72 -9.40 23.94
N ASP A 74 6.74 -10.43 23.09
CA ASP A 74 7.59 -11.60 23.26
C ASP A 74 8.44 -11.81 21.99
N PRO A 75 9.70 -11.34 21.97
CA PRO A 75 10.60 -11.49 20.82
C PRO A 75 11.07 -12.93 20.61
N ASP A 76 10.84 -13.82 21.59
CA ASP A 76 11.16 -15.24 21.49
C ASP A 76 9.92 -16.06 21.05
N SER A 77 8.76 -15.43 20.87
CA SER A 77 7.53 -16.11 20.43
C SER A 77 7.58 -16.44 18.94
N PRO A 78 7.33 -17.70 18.54
CA PRO A 78 7.29 -18.09 17.14
C PRO A 78 6.17 -17.38 16.36
N GLU A 79 5.08 -16.95 17.02
CA GLU A 79 3.99 -16.21 16.35
C GLU A 79 4.41 -14.80 15.88
N TRP A 80 5.59 -14.34 16.31
CA TRP A 80 6.14 -13.01 16.00
C TRP A 80 7.33 -13.09 15.03
N ASP A 81 7.73 -14.30 14.63
CA ASP A 81 8.85 -14.50 13.70
C ASP A 81 8.42 -14.05 12.31
N LEU A 82 9.00 -12.92 11.83
CA LEU A 82 8.72 -12.35 10.51
C LEU A 82 9.37 -13.16 9.38
N ASP A 83 10.20 -14.15 9.74
CA ASP A 83 10.97 -14.97 8.82
C ASP A 83 10.27 -16.30 8.49
N GLU A 84 9.14 -16.65 9.14
CA GLU A 84 8.25 -17.71 8.69
C GLU A 84 7.46 -17.20 7.48
N ASP A 85 8.12 -17.26 6.32
CA ASP A 85 7.54 -17.33 5.00
C ASP A 85 6.27 -18.19 5.07
N ASP A 86 5.09 -17.59 4.86
CA ASP A 86 3.84 -18.27 4.49
C ASP A 86 4.11 -18.94 3.13
N GLY A 87 4.97 -19.96 3.15
CA GLY A 87 5.51 -20.61 1.98
C GLY A 87 4.38 -21.27 1.23
N ASP A 88 4.31 -20.94 -0.05
CA ASP A 88 3.44 -21.55 -1.04
C ASP A 88 3.26 -23.05 -0.76
N GLU A 89 2.05 -23.46 -0.38
CA GLU A 89 1.61 -24.85 -0.48
C GLU A 89 1.52 -25.18 -1.98
N ASP A 90 2.68 -25.42 -2.60
CA ASP A 90 2.76 -26.04 -3.92
C ASP A 90 2.16 -27.45 -3.80
N ASP A 91 0.95 -27.56 -4.34
CA ASP A 91 0.14 -28.75 -4.54
C ASP A 91 0.92 -29.73 -5.44
N ASP A 92 1.78 -30.56 -4.84
CA ASP A 92 2.43 -31.68 -5.53
C ASP A 92 1.39 -32.77 -5.87
N GLU A 93 0.66 -32.49 -6.94
CA GLU A 93 -0.27 -33.37 -7.61
C GLU A 93 0.41 -34.68 -8.06
N GLU A 94 -0.01 -35.79 -7.43
CA GLU A 94 0.10 -37.20 -7.86
C GLU A 94 0.79 -37.45 -9.22
N VAL A 95 2.05 -37.92 -9.17
CA VAL A 95 2.66 -38.67 -10.29
C VAL A 95 2.79 -40.14 -9.92
N GLY A 96 1.72 -40.89 -10.20
CA GLY A 96 1.73 -42.35 -10.19
C GLY A 96 2.75 -42.95 -11.16
N VAL A 97 3.60 -43.85 -10.65
CA VAL A 97 4.37 -44.84 -11.41
C VAL A 97 4.62 -46.00 -10.44
N GLY A 98 4.36 -47.28 -10.68
CA GLY A 98 3.93 -48.09 -11.82
C GLY A 98 4.19 -49.54 -11.39
#